data_AF-A0A0G4GBL9-F1
#
_entry.id   AF-A0A0G4GBL9-F1
#
_cell.length_a   1.000
_cell.length_b   1.000
_cell.length_c   1.000
_cell.angle_alpha   90.00
_cell.angle_beta   90.00
_cell.angle_gamma   90.00
#
_symmetry.space_group_name_H-M   'P 1'
#
loop_
_entity.id
_entity.type
_entity.pdbx_description
1 polymer ?
#
loop_
_entity_poly.entity_id
_entity_poly.type
_entity_poly.pdbx_seq_one_letter_code
_entity_poly.pdbx_strand_id
1 'polypeptide(L)'
;MLVGRHVALRRPTGQHDGTLQLFRRTNEIRAIRNQPNFAITINPPLPHPTRRGHPFSHHPFQQHAKPHDPPVRSRILWQFGAGWATADANDGNVYASTSSLLKLLLLVHRRVVVSGTSGSGTVMVDRSVRGGHLDRMLTRSPHTPLDACSHVLTFEAVGGACGQSHVLTSSADPFTAWVSPGVLPGENQNVRVTIYTTEAAAAGVAHHAPFAQRFPLTAAKVRLVLGLIAPIILDGQAP
;
A
#
# COMPACT_ATOMS: atom_id res chain seq x y z
N MET A 1 20.02 -16.13 0.10
CA MET A 1 19.12 -16.88 1.00
C MET A 1 19.10 -16.18 2.36
N LEU A 2 17.94 -15.71 2.81
CA LEU A 2 17.79 -15.11 4.13
C LEU A 2 17.50 -16.25 5.12
N VAL A 3 18.46 -16.58 5.99
CA VAL A 3 18.24 -17.58 7.05
C VAL A 3 17.93 -16.83 8.34
N GLY A 4 16.71 -16.99 8.84
CA GLY A 4 16.26 -16.45 10.11
C GLY A 4 16.41 -17.48 11.22
N ARG A 5 17.04 -17.12 12.35
CA ARG A 5 17.00 -17.92 13.59
C ARG A 5 16.44 -17.09 14.73
N HIS A 6 15.51 -17.69 15.48
CA HIS A 6 14.99 -17.10 16.71
C HIS A 6 15.98 -17.35 17.84
N VAL A 7 16.34 -16.29 18.56
CA VAL A 7 17.18 -16.37 19.74
C VAL A 7 16.39 -15.80 20.91
N ALA A 8 16.05 -16.65 21.86
CA ALA A 8 15.47 -16.22 23.12
C ALA A 8 16.58 -15.64 24.01
N LEU A 9 16.42 -14.39 24.47
CA LEU A 9 17.29 -13.80 25.47
C LEU A 9 16.73 -14.16 26.85
N ARG A 10 17.54 -14.87 27.64
CA ARG A 10 17.20 -15.27 29.00
C ARG A 10 18.27 -14.77 29.96
N ARG A 11 17.84 -14.28 31.12
CA ARG A 11 18.74 -13.95 32.23
C ARG A 11 19.30 -15.24 32.85
N PRO A 12 20.41 -15.17 33.61
CA PRO A 12 20.88 -16.28 34.44
C PRO A 12 19.81 -16.83 35.39
N THR A 13 18.83 -16.00 35.76
CA THR A 13 17.67 -16.38 36.59
C THR A 13 16.58 -17.14 35.83
N GLY A 14 16.73 -17.37 34.52
CA GLY A 14 15.77 -18.04 33.66
C GLY A 14 14.66 -17.14 33.08
N GLN A 15 14.57 -15.89 33.51
CA GLN A 15 13.57 -14.93 33.02
C GLN A 15 13.81 -14.56 31.54
N HIS A 16 12.74 -14.55 30.74
CA HIS A 16 12.78 -14.21 29.31
C HIS A 16 12.69 -12.69 29.10
N ASP A 17 13.75 -12.07 28.55
CA ASP A 17 13.87 -10.62 28.28
C ASP A 17 13.48 -10.23 26.84
N GLY A 18 13.07 -11.21 26.04
CA GLY A 18 12.59 -11.01 24.67
C GLY A 18 13.24 -11.97 23.68
N THR A 19 12.86 -11.82 22.41
CA THR A 19 13.37 -12.67 21.32
C THR A 19 14.03 -11.78 20.27
N LEU A 20 15.16 -12.21 19.72
CA LEU A 20 15.78 -11.60 18.55
C LEU A 20 15.53 -12.50 17.35
N GLN A 21 15.29 -11.91 16.19
CA GLN A 21 15.38 -12.62 14.93
C GLN A 21 16.65 -12.17 14.23
N LEU A 22 17.57 -13.12 14.05
CA LEU A 22 18.84 -12.88 13.38
C LEU A 22 18.68 -13.14 11.89
N PHE A 23 18.96 -12.14 11.07
CA PHE A 23 18.94 -12.24 9.62
C PHE A 23 20.35 -12.16 9.08
N ARG A 24 20.76 -13.15 8.29
CA ARG A 24 21.99 -13.07 7.50
C ARG A 24 21.67 -12.60 6.08
N ARG A 25 22.20 -11.44 5.71
CA ARG A 25 22.19 -10.92 4.33
C ARG A 25 23.65 -10.79 3.90
N THR A 26 24.05 -11.57 2.90
CA THR A 26 25.46 -11.68 2.45
C THR A 26 26.42 -11.91 3.64
N ASN A 27 27.22 -10.89 4.00
CA ASN A 27 28.20 -10.92 5.10
C ASN A 27 27.77 -10.09 6.33
N GLU A 28 26.57 -9.51 6.32
CA GLU A 28 26.02 -8.77 7.45
C GLU A 28 25.04 -9.64 8.26
N ILE A 29 25.16 -9.57 9.59
CA ILE A 29 24.17 -10.12 10.53
C ILE A 29 23.40 -8.94 11.12
N ARG A 30 22.09 -8.89 10.87
CA ARG A 30 21.20 -7.91 11.49
C ARG A 30 20.39 -8.59 12.58
N ALA A 31 20.43 -8.04 13.78
CA ALA A 31 19.60 -8.47 14.90
C ALA A 31 18.42 -7.52 15.03
N ILE A 32 17.20 -8.05 14.85
CA ILE A 32 15.97 -7.28 15.07
C ILE A 32 15.37 -7.75 16.38
N ARG A 33 15.25 -6.83 17.34
CA ARG A 33 14.54 -7.08 18.59
C ARG A 33 13.06 -7.28 18.27
N ASN A 34 12.58 -8.51 18.49
CA ASN A 34 11.17 -8.82 18.39
C ASN A 34 10.47 -8.15 19.56
N GLN A 35 9.72 -7.09 19.27
CA GLN A 35 8.87 -6.44 20.24
C GLN A 35 7.45 -6.99 20.06
N PRO A 36 6.77 -7.44 21.13
CA PRO A 36 5.43 -8.04 21.03
C PRO A 36 4.43 -7.18 20.25
N ASN A 37 4.55 -5.86 20.38
CA ASN A 37 3.65 -4.91 19.76
C ASN A 37 3.82 -4.84 18.22
N PHE A 38 4.97 -5.23 17.69
CA PHE A 38 5.30 -5.21 16.25
C PHE A 38 5.20 -6.59 15.61
N ALA A 39 4.54 -7.54 16.29
CA ALA A 39 4.33 -8.88 15.75
C ALA A 39 3.52 -8.83 14.44
N ILE A 40 3.97 -9.62 13.48
CA ILE A 40 3.35 -9.78 12.17
C ILE A 40 2.78 -11.20 12.12
N THR A 41 1.51 -11.36 11.74
CA THR A 41 0.90 -12.67 11.54
C THR A 41 0.99 -13.05 10.07
N ILE A 42 1.70 -14.13 9.77
CA ILE A 42 1.82 -14.70 8.42
C ILE A 42 0.66 -15.66 8.19
N ASN A 43 0.03 -15.63 7.01
CA ASN A 43 -1.18 -16.40 6.70
C ASN A 43 -2.26 -16.23 7.78
N PRO A 44 -2.66 -14.98 8.09
CA PRO A 44 -3.72 -14.77 9.07
C PRO A 44 -5.01 -15.46 8.60
N PRO A 45 -5.89 -15.88 9.52
CA PRO A 45 -7.26 -16.21 9.16
C PRO A 45 -7.87 -15.00 8.45
N LEU A 46 -8.13 -15.11 7.16
CA LEU A 46 -8.72 -14.03 6.37
C LEU A 46 -10.22 -13.97 6.68
N PRO A 47 -10.84 -12.77 6.67
CA PRO A 47 -12.25 -12.61 6.99
C PRO A 47 -13.12 -13.57 6.16
N HIS A 48 -14.06 -14.26 6.82
CA HIS A 48 -14.97 -15.17 6.13
C HIS A 48 -15.80 -14.42 5.07
N PRO A 49 -16.06 -15.03 3.89
CA PRO A 49 -16.82 -14.43 2.79
C PRO A 49 -18.30 -14.13 3.11
N THR A 50 -18.76 -14.38 4.34
CA THR A 50 -20.16 -14.21 4.78
C THR A 50 -20.55 -12.77 5.10
N ARG A 51 -19.63 -11.79 5.05
CA ARG A 51 -20.02 -10.37 4.97
C ARG A 51 -20.69 -10.09 3.63
N ARG A 52 -22.02 -10.22 3.59
CA ARG A 52 -22.85 -9.87 2.42
C ARG A 52 -22.49 -8.47 1.93
N GLY A 53 -22.18 -8.36 0.63
CA GLY A 53 -21.97 -7.07 -0.03
C GLY A 53 -20.59 -6.44 0.18
N HIS A 54 -19.59 -7.16 0.70
CA HIS A 54 -18.21 -6.64 0.68
C HIS A 54 -17.69 -6.60 -0.77
N PRO A 55 -17.10 -5.49 -1.25
CA PRO A 55 -16.60 -5.40 -2.63
C PRO A 55 -15.46 -6.37 -2.91
N PHE A 56 -14.88 -6.97 -1.87
CA PHE A 56 -13.92 -8.07 -1.92
C PHE A 56 -14.44 -9.37 -1.27
N SER A 57 -15.76 -9.62 -1.28
CA SER A 57 -16.38 -10.85 -0.72
C SER A 57 -15.90 -12.15 -1.37
N HIS A 58 -15.29 -12.07 -2.56
CA HIS A 58 -14.33 -13.05 -3.06
C HIS A 58 -12.92 -12.48 -2.87
N HIS A 59 -12.35 -12.62 -1.68
CA HIS A 59 -11.13 -11.91 -1.33
C HIS A 59 -10.02 -12.28 -2.32
N PRO A 60 -9.52 -11.33 -3.16
CA PRO A 60 -8.54 -11.66 -4.19
C PRO A 60 -7.25 -12.23 -3.60
N PHE A 61 -6.98 -11.96 -2.31
CA PHE A 61 -5.82 -12.47 -1.60
C PHE A 61 -5.86 -13.98 -1.48
N GLN A 62 -7.03 -14.59 -1.23
CA GLN A 62 -7.15 -16.05 -1.11
C GLN A 62 -6.91 -16.73 -2.45
N GLN A 63 -7.51 -16.22 -3.53
CA GLN A 63 -7.40 -16.82 -4.86
C GLN A 63 -6.02 -16.67 -5.48
N HIS A 64 -5.26 -15.66 -5.04
CA HIS A 64 -3.96 -15.33 -5.63
C HIS A 64 -2.79 -15.45 -4.66
N ALA A 65 -2.99 -16.01 -3.46
CA ALA A 65 -1.94 -16.20 -2.48
C ALA A 65 -0.77 -17.00 -3.07
N LYS A 66 0.44 -16.43 -2.97
CA LYS A 66 1.68 -17.12 -3.35
C LYS A 66 2.27 -17.81 -2.12
N PRO A 67 2.61 -19.10 -2.15
CA PRO A 67 3.17 -19.80 -1.00
C PRO A 67 4.43 -19.14 -0.40
N HIS A 68 5.25 -18.51 -1.24
CA HIS A 68 6.48 -17.82 -0.84
C HIS A 68 6.30 -16.31 -0.57
N ASP A 69 5.10 -15.77 -0.77
CA ASP A 69 4.75 -14.39 -0.44
C ASP A 69 3.32 -14.33 0.10
N PRO A 70 3.06 -15.00 1.23
CA PRO A 70 1.73 -15.19 1.79
C PRO A 70 1.09 -13.87 2.26
N PRO A 71 -0.25 -13.84 2.38
CA PRO A 71 -0.95 -12.75 3.06
C PRO A 71 -0.43 -12.53 4.48
N VAL A 72 -0.50 -11.29 4.93
CA VAL A 72 0.06 -10.88 6.22
C VAL A 72 -0.89 -9.95 6.94
N ARG A 73 -1.10 -10.16 8.24
CA ARG A 73 -1.73 -9.16 9.11
C ARG A 73 -0.65 -8.43 9.90
N SER A 74 -0.71 -7.10 9.88
CA SER A 74 0.23 -6.24 10.59
C SER A 74 -0.50 -5.14 11.35
N ARG A 75 -0.06 -4.91 12.59
CA ARG A 75 -0.51 -3.79 13.43
C ARG A 75 0.40 -2.58 13.30
N ILE A 76 1.46 -2.67 12.50
CA ILE A 76 2.42 -1.59 12.31
C ILE A 76 1.76 -0.51 11.47
N LEU A 77 1.67 0.69 12.03
CA LEU A 77 1.16 1.87 11.33
C LEU A 77 1.96 3.10 11.71
N TRP A 78 1.81 4.16 10.92
CA TRP A 78 2.37 5.46 11.25
C TRP A 78 1.33 6.31 11.97
N GLN A 79 1.65 6.77 13.18
CA GLN A 79 0.86 7.75 13.93
C GLN A 79 1.45 9.14 13.74
N PHE A 80 0.61 10.10 13.36
CA PHE A 80 1.03 11.48 13.22
C PHE A 80 1.54 12.03 14.57
N GLY A 81 2.73 12.63 14.58
CA GLY A 81 3.39 13.14 15.79
C GLY A 81 4.09 12.09 16.68
N ALA A 82 3.72 10.81 16.60
CA ALA A 82 4.31 9.74 17.41
C ALA A 82 5.23 8.79 16.63
N GLY A 83 5.14 8.75 15.30
CA GLY A 83 5.99 7.93 14.45
C GLY A 83 5.46 6.52 14.24
N TRP A 84 6.36 5.54 14.09
CA TRP A 84 5.96 4.14 13.96
C TRP A 84 5.39 3.62 15.27
N ALA A 85 4.14 3.17 15.21
CA ALA A 85 3.41 2.67 16.36
C ALA A 85 2.66 1.39 15.99
N THR A 86 1.96 0.88 16.98
CA THR A 86 1.26 -0.40 16.90
C THR A 86 -0.21 -0.16 17.22
N ALA A 87 -1.08 -0.48 16.27
CA ALA A 87 -2.53 -0.46 16.49
C ALA A 87 -2.94 -1.40 17.62
N ASP A 88 -4.16 -1.29 18.14
CA ASP A 88 -4.70 -2.23 19.13
C ASP A 88 -4.75 -3.66 18.58
N ALA A 89 -4.90 -4.65 19.47
CA ALA A 89 -4.79 -6.08 19.15
C ALA A 89 -5.70 -6.52 17.98
N ASN A 90 -6.85 -5.87 17.83
CA ASN A 90 -7.83 -6.18 16.79
C ASN A 90 -7.73 -5.27 15.55
N ASP A 91 -6.87 -4.25 15.58
CA ASP A 91 -6.82 -3.18 14.57
C ASP A 91 -5.67 -3.33 13.56
N GLY A 92 -5.21 -4.56 13.34
CA GLY A 92 -4.21 -4.86 12.31
C GLY A 92 -4.79 -4.96 10.90
N ASN A 93 -4.25 -4.19 9.96
CA ASN A 93 -4.55 -4.30 8.53
C ASN A 93 -4.06 -5.64 7.97
N VAL A 94 -4.77 -6.14 6.95
CA VAL A 94 -4.41 -7.33 6.19
C VAL A 94 -3.82 -6.90 4.84
N TYR A 95 -2.70 -7.51 4.47
CA TYR A 95 -1.97 -7.24 3.25
C TYR A 95 -1.98 -8.49 2.38
N ALA A 96 -2.07 -8.29 1.06
CA ALA A 96 -2.09 -9.40 0.10
C ALA A 96 -0.82 -10.26 0.13
N SER A 97 0.29 -9.67 0.56
CA SER A 97 1.63 -10.29 0.61
C SER A 97 2.48 -9.66 1.70
N THR A 98 3.52 -10.37 2.10
CA THR A 98 4.63 -9.81 2.89
C THR A 98 5.31 -8.67 2.11
N SER A 99 5.51 -8.84 0.80
CA SER A 99 6.02 -7.79 -0.07
C SER A 99 5.13 -6.55 -0.09
N SER A 100 3.80 -6.70 -0.11
CA SER A 100 2.87 -5.57 -0.06
C SER A 100 2.97 -4.81 1.26
N LEU A 101 3.07 -5.50 2.39
CA LEU A 101 3.31 -4.85 3.68
C LEU A 101 4.58 -4.01 3.66
N LEU A 102 5.71 -4.60 3.27
CA LEU A 102 7.01 -3.92 3.29
C LEU A 102 7.02 -2.70 2.37
N LYS A 103 6.51 -2.84 1.14
CA LYS A 103 6.43 -1.72 0.20
C LYS A 103 5.51 -0.63 0.72
N LEU A 104 4.40 -0.95 1.40
CA LEU A 104 3.48 0.07 1.90
C LEU A 104 4.13 0.85 3.05
N LEU A 105 4.82 0.16 3.97
CA LEU A 105 5.57 0.82 5.03
C LEU A 105 6.62 1.78 4.47
N LEU A 106 7.32 1.39 3.39
CA LEU A 106 8.26 2.27 2.69
C LEU A 106 7.57 3.48 2.05
N LEU A 107 6.43 3.31 1.38
CA LEU A 107 5.66 4.41 0.80
C LEU A 107 5.12 5.37 1.87
N VAL A 108 4.64 4.84 2.99
CA VAL A 108 4.18 5.64 4.14
C VAL A 108 5.34 6.42 4.73
N HIS A 109 6.50 5.80 4.93
CA HIS A 109 7.70 6.48 5.40
C HIS A 109 8.08 7.64 4.47
N ARG A 110 8.14 7.36 3.16
CA ARG A 110 8.49 8.36 2.15
C ARG A 110 7.50 9.52 2.16
N ARG A 111 6.20 9.22 2.25
CA ARG A 111 5.14 10.23 2.27
C ARG A 111 5.17 11.09 3.52
N VAL A 112 5.30 10.50 4.70
CA VAL A 112 5.04 11.20 5.97
C VAL A 112 6.32 11.71 6.64
N VAL A 113 7.45 11.04 6.44
CA VAL A 113 8.70 11.36 7.17
C VAL A 113 9.68 12.14 6.32
N VAL A 114 9.91 11.72 5.09
CA VAL A 114 11.03 12.24 4.29
C VAL A 114 10.71 13.61 3.65
N SER A 115 9.48 14.12 3.83
CA SER A 115 8.96 15.35 3.23
C SER A 115 9.03 15.37 1.69
N GLY A 116 8.49 16.41 1.04
CA GLY A 116 8.55 16.56 -0.43
C GLY A 116 7.63 15.62 -1.23
N THR A 117 6.71 14.92 -0.58
CA THR A 117 5.63 14.20 -1.27
C THR A 117 4.42 15.12 -1.44
N SER A 118 4.01 15.34 -2.69
CA SER A 118 2.77 16.03 -3.04
C SER A 118 1.68 15.03 -3.39
N GLY A 119 0.43 15.38 -3.10
CA GLY A 119 -0.74 14.58 -3.43
C GLY A 119 -1.70 15.33 -4.34
N SER A 120 -2.43 14.62 -5.19
CA SER A 120 -3.66 15.15 -5.76
C SER A 120 -4.72 15.29 -4.66
N GLY A 121 -5.74 16.11 -4.92
CA GLY A 121 -7.00 15.95 -4.21
C GLY A 121 -7.53 14.53 -4.37
N THR A 122 -8.36 14.09 -3.41
CA THR A 122 -9.11 12.85 -3.55
C THR A 122 -10.27 13.06 -4.52
N VAL A 123 -10.40 12.18 -5.51
CA VAL A 123 -11.52 12.17 -6.45
C VAL A 123 -12.32 10.88 -6.27
N MET A 124 -13.65 11.01 -6.22
CA MET A 124 -14.57 9.87 -6.22
C MET A 124 -14.97 9.58 -7.66
N VAL A 125 -14.74 8.35 -8.11
CA VAL A 125 -15.03 7.93 -9.49
C VAL A 125 -15.86 6.65 -9.43
N ASP A 126 -17.01 6.63 -10.09
CA ASP A 126 -17.81 5.42 -10.24
C ASP A 126 -16.98 4.36 -10.99
N ARG A 127 -16.86 3.15 -10.43
CA ARG A 127 -15.98 2.10 -10.94
C ARG A 127 -16.36 1.60 -12.34
N SER A 128 -17.61 1.80 -12.76
CA SER A 128 -18.18 1.35 -14.03
C SER A 128 -17.95 2.31 -15.19
N VAL A 129 -17.60 3.58 -14.90
CA VAL A 129 -17.41 4.61 -15.95
C VAL A 129 -16.30 4.23 -16.92
N ARG A 130 -16.40 4.75 -18.14
CA ARG A 130 -15.43 4.53 -19.23
C ARG A 130 -15.13 3.04 -19.45
N GLY A 131 -16.18 2.22 -19.35
CA GLY A 131 -16.12 0.79 -19.62
C GLY A 131 -15.51 -0.03 -18.47
N GLY A 132 -15.61 0.40 -17.22
CA GLY A 132 -15.26 -0.41 -16.04
C GLY A 132 -13.76 -0.62 -15.82
N HIS A 133 -12.91 0.32 -16.27
CA HIS A 133 -11.45 0.15 -16.16
C HIS A 133 -10.96 0.18 -14.70
N LEU A 134 -11.56 1.01 -13.84
CA LEU A 134 -11.27 0.98 -12.40
C LEU A 134 -11.71 -0.34 -11.75
N ASP A 135 -12.90 -0.85 -12.11
CA ASP A 135 -13.39 -2.12 -11.58
C ASP A 135 -12.42 -3.26 -11.93
N ARG A 136 -12.02 -3.38 -13.20
CA ARG A 136 -11.01 -4.38 -13.63
C ARG A 136 -9.69 -4.24 -12.90
N MET A 137 -9.22 -3.01 -12.65
CA MET A 137 -7.99 -2.77 -11.91
C MET A 137 -8.10 -3.31 -10.48
N LEU A 138 -9.22 -3.05 -9.80
CA LEU A 138 -9.46 -3.48 -8.41
C LEU A 138 -9.66 -4.99 -8.27
N THR A 139 -10.24 -5.66 -9.26
CA THR A 139 -10.49 -7.11 -9.22
C THR A 139 -9.33 -7.97 -9.73
N ARG A 140 -8.27 -7.37 -10.29
CA ARG A 140 -7.09 -8.10 -10.77
C ARG A 140 -6.27 -8.71 -9.63
N SER A 141 -5.40 -9.64 -10.00
CA SER A 141 -4.44 -10.26 -9.08
C SER A 141 -3.57 -9.20 -8.38
N PRO A 142 -3.50 -9.21 -7.04
CA PRO A 142 -2.73 -8.24 -6.25
C PRO A 142 -1.21 -8.42 -6.37
N HIS A 143 -0.74 -9.41 -7.13
CA HIS A 143 0.68 -9.69 -7.36
C HIS A 143 1.14 -9.37 -8.79
N THR A 144 0.24 -8.87 -9.63
CA THR A 144 0.55 -8.54 -11.03
C THR A 144 0.35 -7.05 -11.24
N PRO A 145 1.44 -6.27 -11.34
CA PRO A 145 1.35 -4.85 -11.69
C PRO A 145 0.66 -4.65 -13.03
N LEU A 146 0.11 -3.45 -13.24
CA LEU A 146 -0.28 -2.99 -14.58
C LEU A 146 0.98 -2.76 -15.42
N ASP A 147 0.89 -2.85 -16.75
CA ASP A 147 2.06 -2.84 -17.65
C ASP A 147 2.92 -1.58 -17.51
N ALA A 148 2.33 -0.44 -17.15
CA ALA A 148 3.02 0.82 -16.92
C ALA A 148 3.41 1.07 -15.44
N CYS A 149 3.23 0.07 -14.56
CA CYS A 149 3.54 0.14 -13.14
C CYS A 149 4.70 -0.79 -12.78
N SER A 150 5.61 -0.33 -11.94
CA SER A 150 6.71 -1.16 -11.43
C SER A 150 6.20 -2.18 -10.41
N HIS A 151 5.26 -1.77 -9.56
CA HIS A 151 4.75 -2.56 -8.45
C HIS A 151 3.27 -2.27 -8.18
N VAL A 152 2.59 -3.28 -7.65
CA VAL A 152 1.27 -3.13 -7.02
C VAL A 152 1.38 -3.57 -5.56
N LEU A 153 0.61 -2.89 -4.71
CA LEU A 153 0.40 -3.22 -3.32
C LEU A 153 -1.10 -3.32 -3.10
N THR A 154 -1.53 -4.21 -2.21
CA THR A 154 -2.96 -4.30 -1.85
C THR A 154 -3.11 -4.59 -0.37
N PHE A 155 -4.07 -3.91 0.25
CA PHE A 155 -4.39 -4.08 1.66
C PHE A 155 -5.89 -3.92 1.90
N GLU A 156 -6.35 -4.53 2.99
CA GLU A 156 -7.65 -4.34 3.61
C GLU A 156 -7.42 -3.80 5.02
N ALA A 157 -8.03 -2.66 5.31
CA ALA A 157 -8.08 -2.09 6.65
C ALA A 157 -9.18 -2.76 7.48
N VAL A 158 -9.03 -2.71 8.80
CA VAL A 158 -9.94 -3.38 9.76
C VAL A 158 -11.39 -2.95 9.58
N GLY A 159 -11.63 -1.69 9.20
CA GLY A 159 -12.96 -1.16 8.92
C GLY A 159 -13.61 -1.70 7.64
N GLY A 160 -12.95 -2.56 6.87
CA GLY A 160 -13.40 -3.04 5.55
C GLY A 160 -13.04 -2.09 4.40
N ALA A 161 -12.35 -0.98 4.70
CA ALA A 161 -11.80 -0.13 3.65
C ALA A 161 -10.66 -0.89 2.97
N CYS A 162 -10.57 -0.81 1.66
CA CYS A 162 -9.72 -1.69 0.89
C CYS A 162 -9.09 -0.90 -0.24
N GLY A 163 -7.81 -1.13 -0.49
CA GLY A 163 -7.02 -0.25 -1.34
C GLY A 163 -5.95 -0.99 -2.10
N GLN A 164 -5.71 -0.49 -3.31
CA GLN A 164 -4.52 -0.83 -4.08
C GLN A 164 -3.62 0.40 -4.16
N SER A 165 -2.33 0.19 -4.33
CA SER A 165 -1.39 1.24 -4.70
C SER A 165 -0.55 0.76 -5.87
N HIS A 166 -0.63 1.48 -6.97
CA HIS A 166 0.04 1.20 -8.23
C HIS A 166 1.21 2.16 -8.38
N VAL A 167 2.43 1.65 -8.20
CA VAL A 167 3.66 2.45 -8.26
C VAL A 167 4.05 2.66 -9.72
N LEU A 168 4.07 3.91 -10.15
CA LEU A 168 4.26 4.36 -11.53
C LEU A 168 5.75 4.47 -11.92
N THR A 169 6.62 4.54 -10.93
CA THR A 169 8.05 4.70 -11.12
C THR A 169 8.82 3.54 -10.50
N SER A 170 9.96 3.23 -11.10
CA SER A 170 10.93 2.25 -10.63
C SER A 170 12.03 2.94 -9.81
N SER A 171 12.99 2.16 -9.32
CA SER A 171 14.20 2.69 -8.69
C SER A 171 15.13 3.41 -9.66
N ALA A 172 14.92 3.28 -10.98
CA ALA A 172 15.70 3.97 -12.00
C ALA A 172 15.16 5.38 -12.31
N ASP A 173 13.92 5.68 -11.92
CA ASP A 173 13.34 7.00 -12.11
C ASP A 173 13.83 7.97 -11.01
N PRO A 174 13.98 9.27 -11.30
CA PRO A 174 14.51 10.25 -10.34
C PRO A 174 13.49 10.67 -9.26
N PHE A 175 12.25 10.18 -9.34
CA PHE A 175 11.19 10.48 -8.38
C PHE A 175 10.29 9.26 -8.15
N THR A 176 9.57 9.26 -7.03
CA THR A 176 8.58 8.23 -6.70
C THR A 176 7.18 8.75 -7.01
N ALA A 177 6.38 8.01 -7.78
CA ALA A 177 4.97 8.32 -7.98
C ALA A 177 4.10 7.06 -7.92
N TRP A 178 2.89 7.19 -7.40
CA TRP A 178 1.92 6.10 -7.32
C TRP A 178 0.48 6.61 -7.34
N VAL A 179 -0.43 5.75 -7.82
CA VAL A 179 -1.89 5.97 -7.75
C VAL A 179 -2.46 5.02 -6.71
N SER A 180 -3.32 5.53 -5.84
CA SER A 180 -3.93 4.78 -4.74
C SER A 180 -5.46 4.76 -4.89
N PRO A 181 -6.03 3.86 -5.72
CA PRO A 181 -7.47 3.60 -5.71
C PRO A 181 -7.86 2.83 -4.44
N GLY A 182 -9.02 3.16 -3.88
CA GLY A 182 -9.57 2.43 -2.74
C GLY A 182 -11.07 2.56 -2.63
N VAL A 183 -11.67 1.62 -1.93
CA VAL A 183 -13.11 1.51 -1.73
C VAL A 183 -13.39 1.66 -0.23
N LEU A 184 -14.40 2.46 0.10
CA LEU A 184 -14.80 2.71 1.49
C LEU A 184 -15.73 1.59 1.99
N PRO A 185 -15.81 1.39 3.32
CA PRO A 185 -16.71 0.40 3.89
C PRO A 185 -18.16 0.68 3.48
N GLY A 186 -18.84 -0.34 2.94
CA GLY A 186 -20.25 -0.23 2.52
C GLY A 186 -20.47 0.50 1.19
N GLU A 187 -19.43 1.08 0.59
CA GLU A 187 -19.50 1.72 -0.72
C GLU A 187 -19.07 0.71 -1.78
N ASN A 188 -19.95 0.35 -2.71
CA ASN A 188 -19.64 -0.65 -3.73
C ASN A 188 -19.55 -0.06 -5.15
N GLN A 189 -19.84 1.22 -5.33
CA GLN A 189 -19.86 1.84 -6.66
C GLN A 189 -18.71 2.82 -6.84
N ASN A 190 -18.47 3.69 -5.85
CA ASN A 190 -17.45 4.71 -5.99
C ASN A 190 -16.07 4.25 -5.49
N VAL A 191 -15.05 4.60 -6.27
CA VAL A 191 -13.64 4.40 -5.96
C VAL A 191 -13.02 5.73 -5.62
N ARG A 192 -12.41 5.82 -4.44
CA ARG A 192 -11.55 6.91 -4.03
C ARG A 192 -10.22 6.79 -4.75
N VAL A 193 -9.86 7.74 -5.61
CA VAL A 193 -8.56 7.76 -6.26
C VAL A 193 -7.74 8.96 -5.76
N THR A 194 -6.48 8.71 -5.41
CA THR A 194 -5.52 9.75 -5.03
C THR A 194 -4.17 9.44 -5.66
N ILE A 195 -3.50 10.46 -6.21
CA ILE A 195 -2.17 10.37 -6.80
C ILE A 195 -1.18 10.96 -5.81
N TYR A 196 -0.01 10.35 -5.69
CA TYR A 196 1.09 10.89 -4.91
C TYR A 196 2.36 10.93 -5.74
N THR A 197 3.20 11.94 -5.52
CA THR A 197 4.47 12.09 -6.23
C THR A 197 5.51 12.85 -5.41
N THR A 198 6.78 12.54 -5.65
CA THR A 198 7.93 13.34 -5.21
C THR A 198 8.60 14.08 -6.37
N GLU A 199 7.95 14.16 -7.52
CA GLU A 199 8.36 15.04 -8.62
C GLU A 199 8.41 16.49 -8.12
N ALA A 200 9.45 17.22 -8.50
CA ALA A 200 9.51 18.65 -8.24
C ALA A 200 8.41 19.38 -9.02
N ALA A 201 7.75 20.34 -8.39
CA ALA A 201 6.75 21.14 -9.09
C ALA A 201 7.39 21.88 -10.28
N ALA A 202 6.68 21.93 -11.40
CA ALA A 202 7.13 22.66 -12.59
C ALA A 202 7.41 24.13 -12.25
N ALA A 203 8.56 24.63 -12.72
CA ALA A 203 8.99 26.00 -12.47
C ALA A 203 7.99 27.01 -13.04
N GLY A 204 7.69 28.07 -12.29
CA GLY A 204 6.76 29.12 -12.71
C GLY A 204 5.28 28.75 -12.65
N VAL A 205 4.91 27.54 -12.21
CA VAL A 205 3.51 27.12 -12.06
C VAL A 205 2.99 27.47 -10.66
N ALA A 206 1.81 28.09 -10.61
CA ALA A 206 1.18 28.47 -9.35
C ALA A 206 0.84 27.26 -8.47
N HIS A 207 0.92 27.42 -7.15
CA HIS A 207 0.67 26.31 -6.22
C HIS A 207 -0.77 25.77 -6.28
N HIS A 208 -1.73 26.58 -6.76
CA HIS A 208 -3.13 26.19 -6.93
C HIS A 208 -3.46 25.70 -8.36
N ALA A 209 -2.47 25.64 -9.25
CA ALA A 209 -2.68 25.13 -10.60
C ALA A 209 -3.07 23.63 -10.57
N PRO A 210 -3.77 23.13 -11.60
CA PRO A 210 -4.12 21.72 -11.73
C PRO A 210 -2.91 20.79 -11.52
N PHE A 211 -3.16 19.61 -10.95
CA PHE A 211 -2.11 18.65 -10.62
C PHE A 211 -1.24 18.32 -11.83
N ALA A 212 -1.85 18.14 -13.01
CA ALA A 212 -1.13 17.82 -14.24
C ALA A 212 -0.20 18.92 -14.75
N GLN A 213 -0.46 20.18 -14.41
CA GLN A 213 0.42 21.30 -14.74
C GLN A 213 1.59 21.39 -13.76
N ARG A 214 1.33 21.09 -12.49
CA ARG A 214 2.35 21.10 -11.44
C ARG A 214 3.31 19.93 -11.55
N PHE A 215 2.84 18.74 -11.96
CA PHE A 215 3.62 17.50 -11.96
C PHE A 215 3.45 16.76 -13.30
N PRO A 216 4.00 17.31 -14.41
CA PRO A 216 3.75 16.81 -15.75
C PRO A 216 4.29 15.39 -15.99
N LEU A 217 5.42 15.00 -15.39
CA LEU A 217 5.99 13.66 -15.58
C LEU A 217 5.12 12.60 -14.89
N THR A 218 4.63 12.91 -13.70
CA THR A 218 3.66 12.08 -12.97
C THR A 218 2.37 11.97 -13.76
N ALA A 219 1.83 13.09 -14.23
CA ALA A 219 0.59 13.11 -15.01
C ALA A 219 0.70 12.28 -16.29
N ALA A 220 1.83 12.34 -16.99
CA ALA A 220 2.08 11.49 -18.16
C ALA A 220 1.99 9.99 -17.81
N LYS A 221 2.64 9.56 -16.71
CA LYS A 221 2.55 8.16 -16.25
C LYS A 221 1.15 7.77 -15.77
N VAL A 222 0.44 8.67 -15.10
CA VAL A 222 -0.96 8.44 -14.68
C VAL A 222 -1.87 8.25 -15.89
N ARG A 223 -1.70 9.05 -16.96
CA ARG A 223 -2.48 8.91 -18.19
C ARG A 223 -2.30 7.55 -18.85
N LEU A 224 -1.09 7.00 -18.84
CA LEU A 224 -0.82 5.65 -19.35
C LEU A 224 -1.56 4.57 -18.54
N VAL A 225 -1.62 4.70 -17.22
CA VAL A 225 -2.21 3.68 -16.33
C VAL A 225 -3.74 3.77 -16.28
N LEU A 226 -4.28 4.99 -16.18
CA LEU A 226 -5.71 5.22 -15.99
C LEU A 226 -6.47 5.43 -17.30
N GLY A 227 -5.77 5.63 -18.42
CA GLY A 227 -6.34 5.77 -19.75
C GLY A 227 -7.46 6.79 -19.79
N LEU A 228 -8.65 6.36 -20.19
CA LEU A 228 -9.84 7.21 -20.35
C LEU A 228 -10.36 7.83 -19.04
N ILE A 229 -9.93 7.35 -17.88
CA ILE A 229 -10.31 7.92 -16.56
C ILE A 229 -9.36 9.04 -16.14
N ALA A 230 -8.15 9.10 -16.70
CA ALA A 230 -7.15 10.06 -16.29
C ALA A 230 -7.64 11.53 -16.34
N PRO A 231 -8.41 11.98 -17.34
CA PRO A 231 -8.92 13.36 -17.38
C PRO A 231 -9.86 13.72 -16.22
N ILE A 232 -10.66 12.77 -15.71
CA ILE A 232 -11.53 12.99 -14.55
C ILE A 232 -10.67 13.30 -13.32
N ILE A 233 -9.57 12.56 -13.14
CA ILE A 233 -8.73 12.63 -11.93
C ILE A 233 -7.71 13.77 -12.01
N LEU A 234 -7.10 13.99 -13.17
CA LEU A 234 -6.02 14.96 -13.36
C LEU A 234 -6.55 16.37 -13.66
N ASP A 235 -7.62 16.44 -14.44
CA ASP A 235 -8.11 17.67 -15.05
C ASP A 235 -9.50 18.07 -14.52
N GLY A 236 -10.11 17.25 -13.65
CA GLY A 236 -11.39 17.54 -13.00
C GLY A 236 -12.61 17.45 -13.93
N GLN A 237 -12.50 16.69 -15.02
CA GLN A 237 -13.63 16.48 -15.93
C GLN A 237 -14.80 15.76 -15.24
N ALA A 238 -16.02 16.06 -15.68
CA ALA A 238 -17.20 15.32 -15.22
C ALA A 238 -17.08 13.83 -15.60
N PRO A 239 -17.53 12.90 -14.73
CA PRO A 239 -17.47 11.46 -14.95
C PRO A 239 -18.07 11.00 -16.30
#